data_AF-A0A836BSW4-F1
#
_entry.id   AF-A0A836BSW4-F1
#
_cell.length_a   1.000
_cell.length_b   1.000
_cell.length_c   1.000
_cell.angle_alpha   90.00
_cell.angle_beta   90.00
_cell.angle_gamma   90.00
#
_symmetry.space_group_name_H-M   'P 1'
#
loop_
_entity.id
_entity.type
_entity.pdbx_description
1 polymer ?
#
loop_
_entity_poly.entity_id
_entity_poly.type
_entity_poly.pdbx_seq_one_letter_code
_entity_poly.pdbx_strand_id
1 'polypeptide(L)'
;MHRIGPTGGFCLKTRLGGPSAAEHGATNSGSHTDAPLCEALGMLMSGGTVADLGAGRGQYGVCLGPHVVQYKAFDGSEGIETVTDGKVTFLDLSVPTWLGQTFDWVMSVEVGEHIAPSAEGAFISNLLRHVGGGGLVLSWATPGQGGHHHVNERPHDYIIDQVHTLSGGTLHLNSNVTSSLRRLSTLPWFKRNIMVFDRVKPGSSDTVTTAVASRS
;
A
#
# COMPACT_ATOMS: atom_id res chain seq x y z
N MET A 1 16.39 10.92 -20.91
CA MET A 1 15.12 11.43 -20.36
C MET A 1 14.94 10.74 -19.02
N HIS A 2 15.14 11.46 -17.91
CA HIS A 2 14.97 10.91 -16.57
C HIS A 2 13.70 11.53 -16.01
N ARG A 3 12.60 10.79 -16.10
CA ARG A 3 11.29 11.24 -15.61
C ARG A 3 10.87 10.30 -14.50
N ILE A 4 10.22 10.88 -13.50
CA ILE A 4 9.39 10.18 -12.52
C ILE A 4 8.60 9.13 -13.32
N GLY A 5 8.72 7.85 -12.97
CA GLY A 5 7.96 6.80 -13.64
C GLY A 5 6.46 7.12 -13.59
N PRO A 6 5.64 6.61 -14.51
CA PRO A 6 4.23 7.01 -14.64
C PRO A 6 3.44 6.86 -13.34
N THR A 7 3.84 5.90 -12.49
CA THR A 7 3.32 5.69 -11.13
C THR A 7 4.36 5.14 -10.18
N GLY A 8 5.09 6.01 -9.50
CA GLY A 8 6.02 5.58 -8.47
C GLY A 8 6.54 6.77 -7.72
N GLY A 9 6.57 6.69 -6.39
CA GLY A 9 7.14 7.73 -5.53
C GLY A 9 8.68 7.81 -5.62
N PHE A 10 9.31 7.08 -6.53
CA PHE A 10 10.75 6.93 -6.59
C PHE A 10 11.37 7.57 -7.86
N CYS A 11 12.44 8.34 -7.64
CA CYS A 11 13.32 8.85 -8.69
C CYS A 11 14.62 8.04 -8.69
N LEU A 12 14.86 7.17 -9.69
CA LEU A 12 16.19 6.60 -9.89
C LEU A 12 17.11 7.69 -10.45
N LYS A 13 18.06 8.18 -9.65
CA LYS A 13 19.21 8.90 -10.20
C LYS A 13 20.19 7.89 -10.79
N THR A 14 20.42 7.94 -12.10
CA THR A 14 21.54 7.23 -12.75
C THR A 14 22.87 7.76 -12.22
N ARG A 15 23.76 6.88 -11.74
CA ARG A 15 25.17 7.22 -11.60
C ARG A 15 25.77 7.36 -12.99
N LEU A 16 26.07 8.59 -13.41
CA LEU A 16 27.06 8.84 -14.45
C LEU A 16 28.45 8.76 -13.78
N GLY A 17 29.38 8.03 -14.40
CA GLY A 17 30.60 7.54 -13.78
C GLY A 17 31.57 8.60 -13.22
N GLY A 18 32.32 8.19 -12.19
CA GLY A 18 33.45 8.90 -11.58
C GLY A 18 33.85 8.24 -10.25
N PRO A 19 35.15 8.11 -9.92
CA PRO A 19 35.60 7.22 -8.84
C PRO A 19 35.42 7.84 -7.45
N SER A 20 35.06 6.97 -6.50
CA SER A 20 35.34 7.03 -5.05
C SER A 20 35.49 8.42 -4.42
N ALA A 21 34.41 8.93 -3.82
CA ALA A 21 34.48 9.81 -2.67
C ALA A 21 33.35 9.47 -1.70
N ALA A 22 33.71 9.07 -0.49
CA ALA A 22 32.81 9.03 0.64
C ALA A 22 32.45 10.47 1.00
N GLU A 23 31.20 10.89 0.81
CA GLU A 23 30.71 12.15 1.37
C GLU A 23 29.18 12.16 1.47
N HIS A 24 28.72 12.75 2.57
CA HIS A 24 27.35 12.83 3.03
C HIS A 24 26.46 13.56 2.02
N GLY A 25 25.37 12.93 1.58
CA GLY A 25 24.38 13.57 0.71
C GLY A 25 23.03 12.88 0.84
N ALA A 26 22.07 13.60 1.44
CA ALA A 26 20.71 13.15 1.73
C ALA A 26 20.10 12.32 0.59
N THR A 27 19.93 11.02 0.83
CA THR A 27 19.21 10.10 -0.04
C THR A 27 17.71 10.30 0.18
N ASN A 28 17.11 11.29 -0.50
CA ASN A 28 15.65 11.42 -0.61
C ASN A 28 15.07 10.30 -1.50
N SER A 29 15.38 9.04 -1.17
CA SER A 29 14.64 7.89 -1.67
C SER A 29 13.42 7.75 -0.78
N GLY A 30 12.21 8.02 -1.30
CA GLY A 30 10.93 7.84 -0.59
C GLY A 30 10.64 6.41 -0.09
N SER A 31 11.64 5.53 -0.06
CA SER A 31 11.63 4.18 0.50
C SER A 31 11.79 4.21 2.02
N HIS A 32 10.82 4.81 2.71
CA HIS A 32 10.77 4.73 4.17
C HIS A 32 10.18 3.39 4.60
N THR A 33 10.79 2.76 5.60
CA THR A 33 10.23 1.58 6.28
C THR A 33 9.98 1.95 7.72
N ASP A 34 8.80 1.64 8.22
CA ASP A 34 8.46 1.77 9.63
C ASP A 34 8.52 0.38 10.26
N ALA A 35 9.60 0.06 10.99
CA ALA A 35 9.85 -1.31 11.45
C ALA A 35 8.71 -1.87 12.33
N PRO A 36 8.15 -1.11 13.31
CA PRO A 36 6.99 -1.59 14.07
C PRO A 36 5.73 -1.83 13.23
N LEU A 37 5.44 -0.97 12.25
CA LEU A 37 4.36 -1.23 11.29
C LEU A 37 4.66 -2.46 10.43
N CYS A 38 5.90 -2.62 9.97
CA CYS A 38 6.39 -3.75 9.17
C CYS A 38 6.10 -5.09 9.86
N GLU A 39 6.51 -5.21 11.13
CA GLU A 39 6.26 -6.40 11.95
C GLU A 39 4.75 -6.66 12.13
N ALA A 40 3.99 -5.62 12.43
CA ALA A 40 2.54 -5.74 12.63
C ALA A 40 1.81 -6.17 11.34
N LEU A 41 2.26 -5.70 10.17
CA LEU A 41 1.77 -6.14 8.87
C LEU A 41 2.16 -7.60 8.59
N GLY A 42 3.38 -8.01 8.92
CA GLY A 42 3.81 -9.41 8.83
C GLY A 42 2.91 -10.34 9.63
N MET A 43 2.57 -9.95 10.86
CA MET A 43 1.64 -10.72 11.71
C MET A 43 0.20 -10.71 11.18
N LEU A 44 -0.30 -9.56 10.68
CA LEU A 44 -1.63 -9.45 10.09
C LEU A 44 -1.80 -10.35 8.85
N MET A 45 -0.76 -10.42 8.01
CA MET A 45 -0.79 -11.13 6.73
C MET A 45 -0.22 -12.55 6.79
N SER A 46 0.10 -13.02 8.00
CA SER A 46 0.78 -14.30 8.23
C SER A 46 0.06 -15.48 7.58
N GLY A 47 0.82 -16.34 6.89
CA GLY A 47 0.30 -17.49 6.15
C GLY A 47 -0.42 -17.16 4.83
N GLY A 48 -0.57 -15.88 4.48
CA GLY A 48 -1.25 -15.45 3.26
C GLY A 48 -0.29 -15.20 2.08
N THR A 49 -0.88 -14.88 0.94
CA THR A 49 -0.19 -14.32 -0.23
C THR A 49 -0.38 -12.80 -0.29
N VAL A 50 0.68 -12.05 -0.59
CA VAL A 50 0.68 -10.58 -0.58
C VAL A 50 1.15 -10.02 -1.92
N ALA A 51 0.39 -9.07 -2.47
CA ALA A 51 0.86 -8.15 -3.51
C ALA A 51 1.09 -6.76 -2.93
N ASP A 52 2.31 -6.24 -3.04
CA ASP A 52 2.69 -4.89 -2.68
C ASP A 52 2.77 -4.03 -3.96
N LEU A 53 1.78 -3.17 -4.16
CA LEU A 53 1.59 -2.35 -5.34
C LEU A 53 2.06 -0.92 -5.04
N GLY A 54 3.23 -0.56 -5.56
CA GLY A 54 3.98 0.65 -5.19
C GLY A 54 5.02 0.37 -4.09
N ALA A 55 5.68 -0.78 -4.18
CA ALA A 55 6.58 -1.30 -3.16
C ALA A 55 7.90 -0.51 -3.04
N GLY A 56 8.14 0.49 -3.90
CA GLY A 56 9.42 1.17 -4.02
C GLY A 56 10.52 0.16 -4.33
N ARG A 57 11.44 -0.03 -3.39
CA ARG A 57 12.57 -0.99 -3.54
C ARG A 57 12.28 -2.34 -2.89
N GLY A 58 11.03 -2.60 -2.52
CA GLY A 58 10.60 -3.84 -1.87
C GLY A 58 10.93 -3.88 -0.37
N GLN A 59 11.03 -2.72 0.28
CA GLN A 59 11.54 -2.63 1.65
C GLN A 59 10.67 -3.37 2.69
N TYR A 60 9.34 -3.43 2.49
CA TYR A 60 8.45 -4.21 3.36
C TYR A 60 8.61 -5.72 3.17
N GLY A 61 9.09 -6.17 2.01
CA GLY A 61 9.37 -7.58 1.74
C GLY A 61 10.39 -8.20 2.70
N VAL A 62 11.29 -7.38 3.29
CA VAL A 62 12.28 -7.84 4.26
C VAL A 62 11.62 -8.39 5.53
N CYS A 63 10.59 -7.71 6.04
CA CYS A 63 9.91 -8.11 7.26
C CYS A 63 8.69 -9.01 6.97
N LEU A 64 7.96 -8.80 5.87
CA LEU A 64 6.78 -9.62 5.56
C LEU A 64 7.18 -11.03 5.11
N GLY A 65 8.26 -11.16 4.34
CA GLY A 65 8.68 -12.43 3.72
C GLY A 65 8.72 -13.64 4.66
N PRO A 66 9.28 -13.52 5.88
CA PRO A 66 9.27 -14.61 6.87
C PRO A 66 7.90 -15.06 7.39
N HIS A 67 6.86 -14.21 7.31
CA HIS A 67 5.53 -14.53 7.84
C HIS A 67 4.55 -15.01 6.76
N VAL A 68 4.76 -14.63 5.51
CA VAL A 68 3.80 -14.85 4.41
C VAL A 68 4.23 -16.01 3.52
N VAL A 69 3.27 -16.68 2.88
CA VAL A 69 3.54 -17.78 1.93
C VAL A 69 4.16 -17.23 0.63
N GLN A 70 3.78 -16.02 0.24
CA GLN A 70 4.31 -15.35 -0.94
C GLN A 70 4.22 -13.83 -0.77
N TYR A 71 5.28 -13.13 -1.14
CA TYR A 71 5.30 -11.67 -1.28
C TYR A 71 5.73 -11.32 -2.71
N LYS A 72 4.88 -10.63 -3.46
CA LYS A 72 5.19 -10.09 -4.79
C LYS A 72 5.15 -8.57 -4.74
N ALA A 73 6.24 -7.94 -5.17
CA ALA A 73 6.38 -6.49 -5.16
C ALA A 73 6.38 -5.93 -6.58
N PHE A 74 5.63 -4.83 -6.75
CA PHE A 74 5.51 -4.10 -7.99
C PHE A 74 5.70 -2.60 -7.76
N ASP A 75 6.31 -1.90 -8.70
CA ASP A 75 6.47 -0.44 -8.64
C ASP A 75 6.57 0.14 -10.06
N GLY A 76 6.04 1.34 -10.30
CA GLY A 76 6.08 1.96 -11.64
C GLY A 76 7.33 2.80 -11.90
N SER A 77 8.38 2.63 -11.11
CA SER A 77 9.68 3.25 -11.35
C SER A 77 10.41 2.56 -12.51
N GLU A 78 10.70 3.30 -13.58
CA GLU A 78 11.45 2.77 -14.73
C GLU A 78 12.79 2.17 -14.28
N GLY A 79 13.12 0.94 -14.68
CA GLY A 79 14.38 0.29 -14.32
C GLY A 79 14.43 -0.29 -12.91
N ILE A 80 13.29 -0.38 -12.21
CA ILE A 80 13.22 -0.92 -10.85
C ILE A 80 13.75 -2.35 -10.75
N GLU A 81 13.54 -3.18 -11.76
CA GLU A 81 14.06 -4.56 -11.78
C GLU A 81 15.58 -4.57 -11.71
N THR A 82 16.24 -3.67 -12.45
CA THR A 82 17.71 -3.62 -12.46
C THR A 82 18.26 -3.18 -11.10
N VAL A 83 17.63 -2.21 -10.45
CA VAL A 83 18.15 -1.66 -9.19
C VAL A 83 17.76 -2.46 -7.95
N THR A 84 16.86 -3.42 -8.12
CA THR A 84 16.43 -4.35 -7.08
C THR A 84 16.87 -5.79 -7.35
N ASP A 85 17.62 -6.04 -8.43
CA ASP A 85 18.03 -7.38 -8.85
C ASP A 85 16.83 -8.33 -9.01
N GLY A 86 15.78 -7.84 -9.68
CA GLY A 86 14.54 -8.56 -9.96
C GLY A 86 13.60 -8.74 -8.77
N LYS A 87 13.91 -8.22 -7.58
CA LYS A 87 13.03 -8.34 -6.39
C LYS A 87 11.71 -7.58 -6.52
N VAL A 88 11.70 -6.51 -7.31
CA VAL A 88 10.51 -5.71 -7.61
C VAL A 88 10.33 -5.68 -9.12
N THR A 89 9.10 -5.93 -9.58
CA THR A 89 8.74 -5.92 -11.01
C THR A 89 8.14 -4.57 -11.40
N PHE A 90 8.47 -4.06 -12.59
CA PHE A 90 7.85 -2.85 -13.10
C PHE A 90 6.34 -3.04 -13.32
N LEU A 91 5.55 -2.11 -12.83
CA LEU A 91 4.12 -2.05 -13.09
C LEU A 91 3.63 -0.60 -13.08
N ASP A 92 3.09 -0.15 -14.20
CA ASP A 92 2.35 1.11 -14.24
C ASP A 92 0.95 0.89 -13.62
N LEU A 93 0.75 1.51 -12.46
CA LEU A 93 -0.44 1.44 -11.64
C LEU A 93 -1.53 2.45 -12.06
N SER A 94 -1.23 3.35 -13.02
CA SER A 94 -2.17 4.36 -13.52
C SER A 94 -3.04 3.83 -14.65
N VAL A 95 -2.64 2.69 -15.22
CA VAL A 95 -3.33 2.01 -16.30
C VAL A 95 -4.03 0.75 -15.78
N PRO A 96 -5.22 0.40 -16.26
CA PRO A 96 -5.89 -0.83 -15.87
C PRO A 96 -5.00 -2.06 -16.13
N THR A 97 -4.76 -2.86 -15.09
CA THR A 97 -3.89 -4.04 -15.18
C THR A 97 -4.53 -5.27 -14.53
N TRP A 98 -4.14 -6.46 -14.96
CA TRP A 98 -4.54 -7.73 -14.34
C TRP A 98 -3.33 -8.67 -14.32
N LEU A 99 -2.92 -9.10 -13.12
CA LEU A 99 -1.73 -9.92 -12.89
C LEU A 99 -1.99 -11.42 -13.10
N GLY A 100 -3.17 -11.79 -13.62
CA GLY A 100 -3.56 -13.19 -13.84
C GLY A 100 -3.95 -13.96 -12.56
N GLN A 101 -3.94 -13.31 -11.40
CA GLN A 101 -4.23 -13.95 -10.10
C GLN A 101 -4.70 -12.92 -9.07
N THR A 102 -5.35 -13.39 -8.00
CA THR A 102 -5.58 -12.62 -6.77
C THR A 102 -4.59 -13.01 -5.69
N PHE A 103 -4.52 -12.20 -4.64
CA PHE A 103 -3.68 -12.40 -3.45
C PHE A 103 -4.55 -12.28 -2.21
N ASP A 104 -4.25 -13.00 -1.13
CA ASP A 104 -5.02 -12.86 0.11
C ASP A 104 -5.01 -11.41 0.59
N TRP A 105 -3.86 -10.75 0.50
CA TRP A 105 -3.71 -9.33 0.81
C TRP A 105 -3.14 -8.55 -0.37
N VAL A 106 -3.69 -7.36 -0.57
CA VAL A 106 -3.06 -6.31 -1.37
C VAL A 106 -2.64 -5.20 -0.43
N MET A 107 -1.45 -4.66 -0.61
CA MET A 107 -0.99 -3.46 0.09
C MET A 107 -0.50 -2.39 -0.88
N SER A 108 -0.69 -1.13 -0.51
CA SER A 108 -0.17 0.03 -1.22
C SER A 108 -0.02 1.16 -0.22
N VAL A 109 1.20 1.62 0.06
CA VAL A 109 1.45 2.61 1.12
C VAL A 109 2.19 3.83 0.58
N GLU A 110 1.58 5.02 0.71
CA GLU A 110 2.10 6.31 0.21
C GLU A 110 2.39 6.27 -1.31
N VAL A 111 1.32 5.98 -2.09
CA VAL A 111 1.38 5.81 -3.55
C VAL A 111 0.34 6.67 -4.23
N GLY A 112 -0.91 6.58 -3.76
CA GLY A 112 -2.06 7.19 -4.42
C GLY A 112 -1.95 8.71 -4.59
N GLU A 113 -1.31 9.39 -3.65
CA GLU A 113 -1.08 10.83 -3.71
C GLU A 113 -0.16 11.28 -4.86
N HIS A 114 0.60 10.34 -5.43
CA HIS A 114 1.44 10.57 -6.61
C HIS A 114 0.73 10.25 -7.92
N ILE A 115 -0.41 9.55 -7.87
CA ILE A 115 -1.21 9.18 -9.05
C ILE A 115 -1.99 10.41 -9.51
N ALA A 116 -1.99 10.71 -10.81
CA ALA A 116 -2.81 11.79 -11.35
C ALA A 116 -4.30 11.58 -11.01
N PRO A 117 -5.07 12.63 -10.63
CA PRO A 117 -6.48 12.47 -10.27
C PRO A 117 -7.34 11.78 -11.35
N SER A 118 -7.00 11.94 -12.63
CA SER A 118 -7.67 11.27 -13.75
C SER A 118 -7.44 9.77 -13.82
N ALA A 119 -6.37 9.26 -13.21
CA ALA A 119 -6.01 7.85 -13.16
C ALA A 119 -6.35 7.18 -11.81
N GLU A 120 -6.85 7.94 -10.84
CA GLU A 120 -7.17 7.46 -9.49
C GLU A 120 -8.12 6.26 -9.50
N GLY A 121 -9.19 6.31 -10.29
CA GLY A 121 -10.15 5.22 -10.40
C GLY A 121 -9.53 3.94 -10.97
N ALA A 122 -8.60 4.06 -11.94
CA ALA A 122 -7.86 2.92 -12.47
C ALA A 122 -6.92 2.34 -11.42
N PHE A 123 -6.21 3.19 -10.67
CA PHE A 123 -5.34 2.78 -9.57
C PHE A 123 -6.11 2.02 -8.49
N ILE A 124 -7.19 2.59 -7.95
CA ILE A 124 -7.99 1.91 -6.92
C ILE A 124 -8.55 0.60 -7.50
N SER A 125 -9.07 0.60 -8.72
CA SER A 125 -9.57 -0.62 -9.36
C SER A 125 -8.50 -1.69 -9.53
N ASN A 126 -7.24 -1.29 -9.77
CA ASN A 126 -6.09 -2.20 -9.80
C ASN A 126 -5.83 -2.80 -8.41
N LEU A 127 -5.90 -2.03 -7.33
CA LEU A 127 -5.76 -2.61 -5.98
C LEU A 127 -6.86 -3.63 -5.72
N LEU A 128 -8.13 -3.23 -5.90
CA LEU A 128 -9.30 -4.00 -5.48
C LEU A 128 -9.46 -5.32 -6.25
N ARG A 129 -9.21 -5.34 -7.56
CA ARG A 129 -9.37 -6.56 -8.37
C ARG A 129 -8.39 -7.67 -7.97
N HIS A 130 -7.25 -7.32 -7.37
CA HIS A 130 -6.25 -8.29 -6.93
C HIS A 130 -6.47 -8.76 -5.48
N VAL A 131 -7.38 -8.11 -4.73
CA VAL A 131 -7.74 -8.58 -3.39
C VAL A 131 -8.47 -9.91 -3.49
N GLY A 132 -8.02 -10.87 -2.68
CA GLY A 132 -8.48 -12.24 -2.55
C GLY A 132 -9.18 -12.46 -1.21
N GLY A 133 -8.70 -13.37 -0.36
CA GLY A 133 -9.41 -13.80 0.85
C GLY A 133 -9.26 -12.93 2.10
N GLY A 134 -8.20 -12.14 2.22
CA GLY A 134 -7.87 -11.32 3.39
C GLY A 134 -8.43 -9.90 3.29
N GLY A 135 -7.74 -9.03 2.56
CA GLY A 135 -8.12 -7.61 2.53
C GLY A 135 -7.14 -6.68 1.81
N LEU A 136 -7.33 -5.38 2.04
CA LEU A 136 -6.51 -4.30 1.51
C LEU A 136 -5.88 -3.52 2.66
N VAL A 137 -4.58 -3.26 2.57
CA VAL A 137 -3.88 -2.27 3.39
C VAL A 137 -3.52 -1.06 2.52
N LEU A 138 -3.96 0.13 2.89
CA LEU A 138 -3.78 1.34 2.11
C LEU A 138 -3.26 2.48 3.00
N SER A 139 -2.28 3.23 2.51
CA SER A 139 -1.91 4.54 3.07
C SER A 139 -1.94 5.59 1.95
N TRP A 140 -2.53 6.74 2.24
CA TRP A 140 -2.70 7.82 1.27
C TRP A 140 -2.59 9.18 1.98
N ALA A 141 -1.80 10.09 1.42
CA ALA A 141 -1.63 11.43 1.97
C ALA A 141 -2.94 12.26 1.98
N THR A 142 -3.29 12.83 3.15
CA THR A 142 -4.45 13.73 3.28
C THR A 142 -4.13 15.16 2.82
N PRO A 143 -5.13 15.97 2.42
CA PRO A 143 -4.91 17.34 1.97
C PRO A 143 -4.10 18.17 2.96
N GLY A 144 -3.06 18.83 2.45
CA GLY A 144 -2.13 19.65 3.25
C GLY A 144 -1.01 18.84 3.91
N GLN A 145 -0.90 17.52 3.68
CA GLN A 145 0.28 16.75 4.08
C GLN A 145 1.53 17.29 3.38
N GLY A 146 1.41 17.60 2.10
CA GLY A 146 2.52 17.95 1.23
C GLY A 146 3.50 16.78 1.06
N GLY A 147 4.48 16.99 0.20
CA GLY A 147 5.48 15.98 -0.13
C GLY A 147 5.93 16.11 -1.56
N HIS A 148 6.96 15.38 -1.93
CA HIS A 148 7.48 15.44 -3.29
C HIS A 148 6.45 14.86 -4.28
N HIS A 149 5.97 15.69 -5.21
CA HIS A 149 5.03 15.27 -6.26
C HIS A 149 3.72 14.68 -5.71
N HIS A 150 3.18 15.26 -4.63
CA HIS A 150 1.82 15.00 -4.19
C HIS A 150 0.85 15.80 -5.06
N VAL A 151 0.21 15.12 -6.00
CA VAL A 151 -0.71 15.72 -6.99
C VAL A 151 -2.16 15.34 -6.72
N ASN A 152 -2.39 14.39 -5.82
CA ASN A 152 -3.71 13.82 -5.55
C ASN A 152 -3.92 13.46 -4.08
N GLU A 153 -3.68 14.39 -3.17
CA GLU A 153 -4.00 14.19 -1.75
C GLU A 153 -5.52 14.09 -1.54
N ARG A 154 -5.98 13.14 -0.72
CA ARG A 154 -7.40 12.84 -0.54
C ARG A 154 -7.80 12.69 0.93
N PRO A 155 -8.96 13.23 1.34
CA PRO A 155 -9.53 12.93 2.65
C PRO A 155 -9.74 11.41 2.87
N HIS A 156 -9.65 10.93 4.10
CA HIS A 156 -9.81 9.50 4.39
C HIS A 156 -11.22 8.98 4.07
N ASP A 157 -12.26 9.75 4.40
CA ASP A 157 -13.66 9.43 4.11
C ASP A 157 -13.88 9.24 2.60
N TYR A 158 -13.31 10.12 1.78
CA TYR A 158 -13.32 9.98 0.33
C TYR A 158 -12.69 8.65 -0.14
N ILE A 159 -11.50 8.30 0.37
CA ILE A 159 -10.83 7.04 -0.02
C ILE A 159 -11.61 5.81 0.46
N ILE A 160 -12.16 5.85 1.68
CA ILE A 160 -13.00 4.79 2.24
C ILE A 160 -14.23 4.58 1.36
N ASP A 161 -14.90 5.66 0.96
CA ASP A 161 -16.07 5.62 0.08
C ASP A 161 -15.70 5.08 -1.31
N GLN A 162 -14.58 5.50 -1.90
CA GLN A 162 -14.11 4.95 -3.18
C GLN A 162 -13.82 3.45 -3.11
N VAL A 163 -13.15 2.98 -2.05
CA VAL A 163 -12.88 1.54 -1.84
C VAL A 163 -14.19 0.76 -1.70
N HIS A 164 -15.13 1.25 -0.91
CA HIS A 164 -16.44 0.61 -0.73
C HIS A 164 -17.22 0.56 -2.05
N THR A 165 -17.36 1.69 -2.75
CA THR A 165 -18.11 1.78 -4.00
C THR A 165 -17.49 0.94 -5.11
N LEU A 166 -16.19 1.05 -5.35
CA LEU A 166 -15.52 0.36 -6.46
C LEU A 166 -15.35 -1.14 -6.20
N SER A 167 -15.37 -1.58 -4.94
CA SER A 167 -15.39 -3.02 -4.59
C SER A 167 -16.80 -3.64 -4.63
N GLY A 168 -17.83 -2.85 -4.98
CA GLY A 168 -19.22 -3.29 -4.93
C GLY A 168 -19.69 -3.64 -3.51
N GLY A 169 -19.15 -2.96 -2.49
CA GLY A 169 -19.47 -3.19 -1.08
C GLY A 169 -18.88 -4.48 -0.51
N THR A 170 -17.81 -5.03 -1.10
CA THR A 170 -17.17 -6.26 -0.59
C THR A 170 -15.98 -5.97 0.32
N LEU A 171 -15.49 -4.74 0.39
CA LEU A 171 -14.40 -4.32 1.26
C LEU A 171 -14.88 -3.21 2.21
N HIS A 172 -14.68 -3.43 3.51
CA HIS A 172 -15.09 -2.51 4.57
C HIS A 172 -13.92 -2.16 5.47
N LEU A 173 -13.87 -0.90 5.92
CA LEU A 173 -12.83 -0.44 6.82
C LEU A 173 -12.89 -1.22 8.14
N ASN A 174 -11.79 -1.88 8.49
CA ASN A 174 -11.57 -2.43 9.82
C ASN A 174 -10.96 -1.34 10.70
N SER A 175 -11.82 -0.60 11.41
CA SER A 175 -11.42 0.50 12.29
C SER A 175 -10.51 0.07 13.44
N ASN A 176 -10.67 -1.18 13.93
CA ASN A 176 -9.89 -1.70 15.06
C ASN A 176 -8.44 -2.00 14.67
N VAL A 177 -8.25 -2.70 13.54
CA VAL A 177 -6.92 -3.00 12.99
C VAL A 177 -6.28 -1.71 12.50
N THR A 178 -7.02 -0.86 11.79
CA THR A 178 -6.56 0.48 11.36
C THR A 178 -6.01 1.28 12.55
N SER A 179 -6.78 1.42 13.63
CA SER A 179 -6.35 2.17 14.81
C SER A 179 -5.16 1.52 15.52
N SER A 180 -5.06 0.20 15.49
CA SER A 180 -3.94 -0.53 16.08
C SER A 180 -2.65 -0.35 15.28
N LEU A 181 -2.69 -0.47 13.95
CA LEU A 181 -1.53 -0.21 13.10
C LEU A 181 -1.07 1.25 13.19
N ARG A 182 -2.01 2.21 13.20
CA ARG A 182 -1.70 3.64 13.42
C ARG A 182 -1.00 3.87 14.76
N ARG A 183 -1.45 3.21 15.84
CA ARG A 183 -0.81 3.34 17.17
C ARG A 183 0.62 2.78 17.18
N LEU A 184 0.83 1.63 16.55
CA LEU A 184 2.13 0.94 16.48
C LEU A 184 3.13 1.66 15.58
N SER A 185 2.65 2.31 14.51
CA SER A 185 3.49 3.08 13.59
C SER A 185 4.27 4.16 14.32
N THR A 186 5.51 4.40 13.91
CA THR A 186 6.40 5.45 14.43
C THR A 186 6.43 6.70 13.55
N LEU A 187 6.28 6.54 12.24
CA LEU A 187 6.29 7.63 11.27
C LEU A 187 4.95 8.41 11.32
N PRO A 188 4.97 9.76 11.40
CA PRO A 188 3.76 10.55 11.60
C PRO A 188 2.69 10.35 10.53
N TRP A 189 3.08 10.17 9.27
CA TRP A 189 2.13 9.92 8.19
C TRP A 189 1.46 8.56 8.34
N PHE A 190 2.17 7.49 8.71
CA PHE A 190 1.53 6.18 8.93
C PHE A 190 0.62 6.15 10.17
N LYS A 191 0.98 6.90 11.23
CA LYS A 191 0.07 7.13 12.37
C LYS A 191 -1.25 7.78 11.94
N ARG A 192 -1.26 8.54 10.86
CA ARG A 192 -2.43 9.25 10.35
C ARG A 192 -3.15 8.50 9.24
N ASN A 193 -2.43 7.89 8.29
CA ASN A 193 -2.94 7.59 6.96
C ASN A 193 -3.28 6.12 6.73
N ILE A 194 -2.68 5.19 7.49
CA ILE A 194 -2.91 3.76 7.30
C ILE A 194 -4.40 3.45 7.47
N MET A 195 -4.95 2.64 6.57
CA MET A 195 -6.31 2.12 6.56
C MET A 195 -6.25 0.64 6.20
N VAL A 196 -7.02 -0.19 6.90
CA VAL A 196 -7.13 -1.61 6.63
C VAL A 196 -8.58 -1.93 6.31
N PHE A 197 -8.81 -2.66 5.22
CA PHE A 197 -10.13 -3.08 4.78
C PHE A 197 -10.20 -4.60 4.75
N ASP A 198 -11.19 -5.18 5.40
CA ASP A 198 -11.44 -6.62 5.36
C ASP A 198 -12.38 -6.95 4.22
N ARG A 199 -12.14 -8.09 3.57
CA ARG A 199 -13.09 -8.61 2.60
C ARG A 199 -14.24 -9.32 3.31
N VAL A 200 -15.45 -8.81 3.08
CA VAL A 200 -16.68 -9.47 3.52
C VAL A 200 -16.99 -10.61 2.55
N LYS A 201 -17.13 -11.82 3.11
CA LYS A 201 -17.56 -12.98 2.32
C LYS A 201 -19.06 -12.86 2.07
N PRO A 202 -19.55 -13.10 0.84
CA PRO A 202 -20.98 -13.18 0.59
C PRO A 202 -21.63 -14.22 1.52
N GLY A 203 -22.56 -13.79 2.37
CA GLY A 203 -23.30 -14.66 3.29
C GLY A 203 -22.89 -14.63 4.77
N SER A 204 -21.88 -13.86 5.18
CA SER A 204 -21.65 -13.56 6.60
C SER A 204 -22.60 -12.46 7.05
N SER A 205 -23.78 -12.82 7.56
CA SER A 205 -24.60 -11.86 8.31
C SER A 205 -23.94 -11.62 9.67
N ASP A 206 -23.51 -10.39 9.93
CA ASP A 206 -23.18 -9.96 11.29
C ASP A 206 -24.48 -9.92 12.11
N THR A 207 -24.83 -11.03 12.72
CA THR A 207 -25.86 -11.07 13.75
C THR A 207 -25.28 -10.47 15.03
N VAL A 208 -25.28 -9.13 15.11
CA VAL A 208 -25.10 -8.45 16.40
C VAL A 208 -26.40 -8.63 17.19
N THR A 209 -26.52 -9.74 17.91
CA THR A 209 -27.55 -9.89 18.94
C THR A 209 -27.07 -9.17 20.20
N THR A 210 -27.61 -7.97 20.43
CA THR A 210 -27.70 -7.38 21.76
C THR A 210 -28.46 -8.33 22.69
N ALA A 211 -27.74 -9.01 23.58
CA ALA A 211 -28.32 -9.68 24.73
C ALA A 211 -27.75 -9.03 26.00
N VAL A 212 -28.40 -7.96 26.47
CA VAL A 212 -28.29 -7.49 27.85
C VAL A 212 -29.67 -7.08 28.34
N ALA A 213 -29.96 -7.49 29.58
CA ALA A 213 -31.05 -7.10 30.48
C ALA A 213 -32.36 -7.91 30.43
N SER A 214 -32.35 -9.08 31.07
CA SER A 214 -33.24 -9.35 32.21
C SER A 214 -32.72 -10.54 33.04
N ARG A 215 -32.95 -10.50 34.37
CA ARG A 215 -32.35 -11.27 35.49
C ARG A 215 -31.17 -10.49 36.10
N SER A 216 -31.30 -9.84 37.26
CA SER A 216 -32.00 -10.23 38.49
C SER A 216 -32.57 -9.00 39.21
#